data_AF-A0A847CBX4-F1
#
_entry.id   AF-A0A847CBX4-F1
#
_cell.length_a   1.000
_cell.length_b   1.000
_cell.length_c   1.000
_cell.angle_alpha   90.00
_cell.angle_beta   90.00
_cell.angle_gamma   90.00
#
_symmetry.space_group_name_H-M   'P 1'
#
loop_
_entity.id
_entity.type
_entity.pdbx_description
1 polymer ?
#
loop_
_entity_poly.entity_id
_entity_poly.type
_entity_poly.pdbx_seq_one_letter_code
_entity_poly.pdbx_strand_id
1 'polypeptide(L)'
;MARNTSEPLFIFKSGPLVHFSVDSSEIWMTTKLAHKDTKFLPFNLGSNGAGNSGSDGNPPAPDGKYQTYYLWENVLKKDSLLDILQTYVTLDEPEDDEPQIFFPRYHQLDAVRKIANDVLSQATFQNYLIEHSAGSGKSNTIAWLAFQLTNLYSNDDKKIYNKIIIMNDRRVLDNQTRDTLSKLKYSENLNIKEAKNRTQLADALKSSADCIVITTLQKFPYIFDEIEKEKLSEKYTFAIIADEAHQSQGGETGKGIRDALGLDEDGDTDDNDEAQEQTAEKIAQSKSRNISYFAFTATPKFETLQLFGTKVKGSTEKVAFHTYSMCQAIKEKYILDVLQNYMTFSQYYNLKQLMYDTTGYDPASITRAVGKLVATNEGRVSRICEKIVEHYMEHGQYTIQGHGKAMVVTSGRKAAVEYCRTLRNIFKKKIFRSKYWWRFLAM
;
A
#
# COMPACT_ATOMS: atom_id res chain seq x y z
N MET A 1 -22.18 -34.30 -4.66
CA MET A 1 -23.02 -33.56 -5.62
C MET A 1 -22.50 -32.15 -5.71
N ALA A 2 -21.96 -31.74 -6.86
CA ALA A 2 -21.63 -30.33 -7.10
C ALA A 2 -22.95 -29.58 -7.34
N ARG A 3 -23.27 -28.56 -6.54
CA ARG A 3 -24.48 -27.72 -6.71
C ARG A 3 -24.32 -26.86 -7.97
N ASN A 4 -25.42 -26.57 -8.65
CA ASN A 4 -25.38 -25.81 -9.90
C ASN A 4 -25.25 -24.31 -9.59
N THR A 5 -24.19 -23.67 -10.08
CA THR A 5 -23.93 -22.23 -9.86
C THR A 5 -24.94 -21.32 -10.55
N SER A 6 -25.81 -21.85 -11.41
CA SER A 6 -26.94 -21.11 -12.00
C SER A 6 -28.21 -21.13 -11.14
N GLU A 7 -28.23 -21.81 -9.99
CA GLU A 7 -29.35 -21.72 -9.06
C GLU A 7 -29.49 -20.27 -8.55
N PRO A 8 -30.71 -19.77 -8.29
CA PRO A 8 -30.95 -18.40 -7.81
C PRO A 8 -30.11 -18.01 -6.59
N LEU A 9 -29.82 -19.00 -5.72
CA LEU A 9 -28.96 -18.80 -4.56
C LEU A 9 -27.51 -18.47 -4.92
N PHE A 10 -26.98 -18.83 -6.08
CA PHE A 10 -25.56 -18.57 -6.43
C PHE A 10 -25.40 -17.44 -7.47
N ILE A 11 -26.49 -16.79 -7.84
CA ILE A 11 -26.47 -15.66 -8.77
C ILE A 11 -25.79 -14.47 -8.06
N PHE A 12 -24.73 -13.97 -8.69
CA PHE A 12 -24.01 -12.79 -8.23
C PHE A 12 -24.98 -11.63 -7.99
N LYS A 13 -24.76 -10.88 -6.91
CA LYS A 13 -25.57 -9.70 -6.52
C LYS A 13 -27.00 -9.98 -6.00
N SER A 14 -27.48 -11.23 -6.04
CA SER A 14 -28.82 -11.62 -5.53
C SER A 14 -28.78 -12.75 -4.49
N GLY A 15 -27.70 -13.54 -4.47
CA GLY A 15 -27.43 -14.58 -3.47
C GLY A 15 -26.44 -14.15 -2.35
N PRO A 16 -25.61 -15.08 -1.84
CA PRO A 16 -24.56 -14.81 -0.86
C PRO A 16 -23.61 -13.70 -1.30
N LEU A 17 -23.27 -12.83 -0.36
CA LEU A 17 -22.26 -11.78 -0.54
C LEU A 17 -20.83 -12.35 -0.53
N VAL A 18 -20.64 -13.51 0.09
CA VAL A 18 -19.37 -14.23 0.17
C VAL A 18 -19.62 -15.73 0.29
N HIS A 19 -18.73 -16.52 -0.29
CA HIS A 19 -18.66 -17.97 -0.17
C HIS A 19 -17.37 -18.35 0.55
N PHE A 20 -17.46 -19.15 1.62
CA PHE A 20 -16.31 -19.68 2.33
C PHE A 20 -16.09 -21.15 1.98
N SER A 21 -14.83 -21.52 1.71
CA SER A 21 -14.31 -22.87 1.67
C SER A 21 -13.41 -23.06 2.88
N VAL A 22 -13.74 -24.01 3.74
CA VAL A 22 -13.14 -24.16 5.08
C VAL A 22 -12.68 -25.59 5.28
N ASP A 23 -11.44 -25.77 5.71
CA ASP A 23 -10.96 -27.03 6.27
C ASP A 23 -10.51 -26.86 7.74
N SER A 24 -9.81 -27.84 8.30
CA SER A 24 -9.33 -27.81 9.69
C SER A 24 -8.19 -26.80 9.93
N SER A 25 -7.50 -26.37 8.87
CA SER A 25 -6.30 -25.55 8.88
C SER A 25 -6.48 -24.17 8.25
N GLU A 26 -7.26 -24.05 7.18
CA GLU A 26 -7.33 -22.86 6.33
C GLU A 26 -8.75 -22.47 5.92
N ILE A 27 -8.89 -21.18 5.60
CA ILE A 27 -10.12 -20.56 5.14
C ILE A 27 -9.83 -19.80 3.86
N TRP A 28 -10.63 -20.08 2.84
CA TRP A 28 -10.60 -19.42 1.56
C TRP A 28 -11.97 -18.84 1.25
N MET A 29 -12.02 -17.69 0.60
CA MET A 29 -13.27 -17.01 0.29
C MET A 29 -13.32 -16.50 -1.15
N THR A 30 -14.53 -16.34 -1.67
CA THR A 30 -14.80 -15.63 -2.94
C THR A 30 -16.13 -14.90 -2.87
N THR A 31 -16.24 -13.76 -3.56
CA THR A 31 -17.50 -13.01 -3.70
C THR A 31 -18.24 -13.33 -5.00
N LYS A 32 -17.62 -14.11 -5.91
CA LYS A 32 -18.22 -14.53 -7.19
C LYS A 32 -17.75 -15.94 -7.56
N LEU A 33 -18.69 -16.84 -7.79
CA LEU A 33 -18.41 -18.16 -8.35
C LEU A 33 -18.37 -18.07 -9.88
N ALA A 34 -17.30 -18.59 -10.48
CA ALA A 34 -17.05 -18.58 -11.92
C ALA A 34 -16.55 -19.95 -12.41
N HIS A 35 -17.13 -21.04 -11.91
CA HIS A 35 -16.71 -22.41 -12.19
C HIS A 35 -15.20 -22.61 -11.97
N LYS A 36 -14.47 -23.05 -13.02
CA LYS A 36 -13.03 -23.31 -12.99
C LYS A 36 -12.20 -22.02 -12.87
N ASP A 37 -12.78 -20.88 -13.23
CA ASP A 37 -12.14 -19.56 -13.18
C ASP A 37 -12.41 -18.84 -11.85
N THR A 38 -13.05 -19.51 -10.89
CA THR A 38 -13.29 -18.96 -9.54
C THR A 38 -11.96 -18.63 -8.88
N LYS A 39 -11.77 -17.36 -8.53
CA LYS A 39 -10.60 -16.90 -7.78
C LYS A 39 -10.92 -16.89 -6.29
N PHE A 40 -10.25 -17.75 -5.54
CA PHE A 40 -10.32 -17.77 -4.09
C PHE A 40 -9.22 -16.89 -3.49
N LEU A 41 -9.58 -16.16 -2.44
CA LEU A 41 -8.68 -15.34 -1.65
C LEU A 41 -8.56 -15.95 -0.25
N PRO A 42 -7.36 -16.04 0.34
CA PRO A 42 -7.22 -16.56 1.69
C PRO A 42 -7.83 -15.59 2.71
N PHE A 43 -8.53 -16.15 3.68
CA PHE A 43 -9.13 -15.45 4.81
C PHE A 43 -8.51 -15.95 6.12
N ASN A 44 -7.18 -16.02 6.11
CA ASN A 44 -6.34 -16.59 7.16
C ASN A 44 -5.73 -15.52 8.08
N LEU A 45 -5.35 -15.92 9.28
CA LEU A 45 -4.72 -15.08 10.30
C LEU A 45 -3.26 -14.74 9.95
N GLY A 46 -2.58 -15.60 9.20
CA GLY A 46 -1.12 -15.66 9.10
C GLY A 46 -0.53 -16.59 10.16
N SER A 47 0.56 -17.28 9.85
CA SER A 47 1.19 -18.29 10.73
C SER A 47 1.55 -17.82 12.14
N ASN A 48 1.77 -16.52 12.35
CA ASN A 48 2.04 -15.92 13.67
C ASN A 48 0.82 -15.19 14.27
N GLY A 49 -0.37 -15.44 13.72
CA GLY A 49 -1.60 -14.76 14.08
C GLY A 49 -1.72 -13.37 13.44
N ALA A 50 -2.96 -12.89 13.37
CA ALA A 50 -3.26 -11.64 12.67
C ALA A 50 -2.59 -10.43 13.32
N GLY A 51 -2.06 -9.54 12.49
CA GLY A 51 -1.37 -8.34 12.92
C GLY A 51 0.08 -8.55 13.37
N ASN A 52 0.62 -9.75 13.19
CA ASN A 52 2.02 -10.05 13.46
C ASN A 52 2.73 -10.44 12.17
N SER A 53 4.03 -10.13 12.07
CA SER A 53 4.84 -10.57 10.94
C SER A 53 4.91 -12.10 10.90
N GLY A 54 4.48 -12.70 9.79
CA GLY A 54 4.50 -14.15 9.57
C GLY A 54 4.45 -14.52 8.09
N SER A 55 4.21 -15.80 7.83
CA SER A 55 3.90 -16.41 6.52
C SER A 55 2.40 -16.72 6.38
N ASP A 56 1.99 -17.41 5.33
CA ASP A 56 0.60 -17.84 5.07
C ASP A 56 0.07 -18.84 6.13
N GLY A 57 -1.22 -19.16 6.03
CA GLY A 57 -1.91 -20.10 6.91
C GLY A 57 -2.34 -19.50 8.25
N ASN A 58 -2.56 -20.35 9.25
CA ASN A 58 -3.07 -19.97 10.56
C ASN A 58 -2.13 -20.45 11.68
N PRO A 59 -2.07 -19.77 12.84
CA PRO A 59 -1.29 -20.22 13.98
C PRO A 59 -1.91 -21.51 14.56
N PRO A 60 -1.15 -22.26 15.39
CA PRO A 60 -1.71 -23.36 16.17
C PRO A 60 -2.97 -22.93 16.94
N ALA A 61 -4.02 -23.75 16.87
CA ALA A 61 -5.25 -23.50 17.57
C ALA A 61 -5.10 -23.80 19.07
N PRO A 62 -5.90 -23.15 19.94
CA PRO A 62 -6.06 -23.59 21.32
C PRO A 62 -6.55 -25.05 21.41
N ASP A 63 -6.27 -25.71 22.53
CA ASP A 63 -6.68 -27.10 22.76
C ASP A 63 -8.17 -27.33 22.48
N GLY A 64 -8.45 -28.39 21.72
CA GLY A 64 -9.81 -28.78 21.35
C GLY A 64 -10.43 -27.98 20.19
N LYS A 65 -9.67 -27.11 19.52
CA LYS A 65 -10.15 -26.31 18.37
C LYS A 65 -9.37 -26.59 17.09
N TYR A 66 -10.00 -26.31 15.96
CA TYR A 66 -9.34 -26.25 14.66
C TYR A 66 -8.67 -24.88 14.47
N GLN A 67 -7.67 -24.78 13.59
CA GLN A 67 -6.99 -23.50 13.32
C GLN A 67 -7.95 -22.46 12.72
N THR A 68 -9.06 -22.91 12.14
CA THR A 68 -10.13 -22.10 11.56
C THR A 68 -11.22 -21.67 12.56
N TYR A 69 -11.03 -21.89 13.87
CA TYR A 69 -12.04 -21.60 14.90
C TYR A 69 -12.55 -20.15 14.89
N TYR A 70 -11.69 -19.20 14.51
CA TYR A 70 -11.99 -17.77 14.50
C TYR A 70 -13.09 -17.40 13.49
N LEU A 71 -13.33 -18.20 12.44
CA LEU A 71 -14.47 -17.96 11.54
C LEU A 71 -15.79 -18.09 12.30
N TRP A 72 -15.92 -19.13 13.11
CA TRP A 72 -17.15 -19.40 13.86
C TRP A 72 -17.27 -18.51 15.09
N GLU A 73 -16.18 -18.38 15.84
CA GLU A 73 -16.20 -17.74 17.15
C GLU A 73 -15.99 -16.23 17.09
N ASN A 74 -15.45 -15.69 16.02
CA ASN A 74 -15.22 -14.25 15.89
C ASN A 74 -16.01 -13.68 14.71
N VAL A 75 -15.84 -14.23 13.51
CA VAL A 75 -16.34 -13.61 12.27
C VAL A 75 -17.85 -13.78 12.13
N LEU A 76 -18.37 -15.00 12.27
CA LEU A 76 -19.79 -15.36 12.07
C LEU A 76 -20.67 -15.21 13.31
N LYS A 77 -20.13 -14.69 14.43
CA LYS A 77 -20.97 -14.24 15.54
C LYS A 77 -21.93 -13.16 15.04
N LYS A 78 -23.18 -13.19 15.49
CA LYS A 78 -24.27 -12.31 15.04
C LYS A 78 -23.82 -10.85 14.90
N ASP A 79 -23.30 -10.26 15.98
CA ASP A 79 -22.94 -8.83 16.00
C ASP A 79 -21.74 -8.55 15.08
N SER A 80 -20.76 -9.46 15.02
CA SER A 80 -19.62 -9.33 14.10
C SER A 80 -20.06 -9.44 12.64
N LEU A 81 -20.96 -10.35 12.32
CA LEU A 81 -21.45 -10.52 10.95
C LEU A 81 -22.25 -9.28 10.51
N LEU A 82 -23.11 -8.75 11.38
CA LEU A 82 -23.86 -7.53 11.10
C LEU A 82 -22.93 -6.33 10.89
N ASP A 83 -21.91 -6.16 11.74
CA ASP A 83 -20.86 -5.14 11.57
C ASP A 83 -20.12 -5.30 10.23
N ILE A 84 -19.72 -6.52 9.87
CA ILE A 84 -19.06 -6.79 8.57
C ILE A 84 -19.97 -6.37 7.40
N LEU A 85 -21.23 -6.79 7.43
CA LEU A 85 -22.19 -6.51 6.36
C LEU A 85 -22.51 -5.02 6.23
N GLN A 86 -22.65 -4.31 7.34
CA GLN A 86 -23.00 -2.89 7.34
C GLN A 86 -21.81 -2.00 6.99
N THR A 87 -20.61 -2.33 7.47
CA THR A 87 -19.47 -1.41 7.42
C THR A 87 -18.41 -1.79 6.38
N TYR A 88 -18.22 -3.08 6.08
CA TYR A 88 -17.07 -3.53 5.31
C TYR A 88 -17.43 -4.05 3.92
N VAL A 89 -18.64 -4.61 3.76
CA VAL A 89 -19.08 -5.10 2.45
C VAL A 89 -19.48 -3.92 1.57
N THR A 90 -18.76 -3.72 0.46
CA THR A 90 -19.08 -2.68 -0.52
C THR A 90 -19.30 -3.30 -1.90
N LEU A 91 -20.12 -2.62 -2.69
CA LEU A 91 -20.38 -2.98 -4.08
C LEU A 91 -19.78 -1.88 -4.97
N ASP A 92 -19.02 -2.30 -5.98
CA ASP A 92 -18.50 -1.42 -7.02
C ASP A 92 -19.17 -1.74 -8.34
N GLU A 93 -19.68 -0.70 -9.01
CA GLU A 93 -20.42 -0.79 -10.26
C GLU A 93 -19.88 0.25 -11.25
N PRO A 94 -18.65 0.06 -11.74
CA PRO A 94 -18.11 0.90 -12.81
C PRO A 94 -18.96 0.81 -14.08
N GLU A 95 -19.02 1.90 -14.87
CA GLU A 95 -19.84 1.96 -16.10
C GLU A 95 -19.37 0.97 -17.18
N ASP A 96 -18.06 0.74 -17.28
CA ASP A 96 -17.43 -0.05 -18.35
C ASP A 96 -16.93 -1.44 -17.90
N ASP A 97 -17.03 -1.77 -16.61
CA ASP A 97 -16.45 -2.98 -16.02
C ASP A 97 -17.52 -3.82 -15.28
N GLU A 98 -17.21 -5.10 -15.04
CA GLU A 98 -18.15 -5.95 -14.30
C GLU A 98 -18.29 -5.47 -12.84
N PRO A 99 -19.53 -5.49 -12.28
CA PRO A 99 -19.73 -5.14 -10.89
C PRO A 99 -18.97 -6.10 -9.97
N GLN A 100 -18.38 -5.55 -8.91
CA GLN A 100 -17.55 -6.28 -7.97
C GLN A 100 -18.02 -6.07 -6.53
N ILE A 101 -18.29 -7.17 -5.82
CA ILE A 101 -18.50 -7.13 -4.36
C ILE A 101 -17.14 -7.26 -3.69
N PHE A 102 -16.86 -6.33 -2.79
CA PHE A 102 -15.70 -6.35 -1.90
C PHE A 102 -16.14 -6.85 -0.53
N PHE A 103 -15.55 -7.96 -0.11
CA PHE A 103 -15.62 -8.45 1.27
C PHE A 103 -14.23 -8.22 1.91
N PRO A 104 -14.15 -7.73 3.17
CA PRO A 104 -12.87 -7.40 3.78
C PRO A 104 -11.98 -8.64 3.87
N ARG A 105 -10.68 -8.48 3.61
CA ARG A 105 -9.70 -9.51 3.96
C ARG A 105 -9.49 -9.53 5.47
N TYR A 106 -9.07 -10.67 6.00
CA TYR A 106 -8.97 -10.85 7.45
C TYR A 106 -8.05 -9.82 8.10
N HIS A 107 -6.86 -9.56 7.53
CA HIS A 107 -5.91 -8.59 8.09
C HIS A 107 -6.46 -7.16 8.12
N GLN A 108 -7.32 -6.80 7.16
CA GLN A 108 -7.96 -5.47 7.10
C GLN A 108 -9.02 -5.35 8.20
N LEU A 109 -9.87 -6.37 8.35
CA LEU A 109 -10.88 -6.44 9.41
C LEU A 109 -10.23 -6.40 10.80
N ASP A 110 -9.19 -7.21 10.99
CA ASP A 110 -8.46 -7.31 12.25
C ASP A 110 -7.72 -6.01 12.60
N ALA A 111 -7.07 -5.35 11.63
CA ALA A 111 -6.40 -4.07 11.85
C ALA A 111 -7.38 -2.99 12.32
N VAL A 112 -8.49 -2.79 11.59
CA VAL A 112 -9.49 -1.76 11.92
C VAL A 112 -10.09 -2.02 13.31
N ARG A 113 -10.49 -3.27 13.60
CA ARG A 113 -11.09 -3.62 14.89
C ARG A 113 -10.11 -3.49 16.05
N LYS A 114 -8.86 -3.92 15.90
CA LYS A 114 -7.84 -3.77 16.95
C LYS A 114 -7.55 -2.31 17.26
N ILE A 115 -7.42 -1.48 16.22
CA ILE A 115 -7.20 -0.04 16.40
C ILE A 115 -8.41 0.60 17.09
N ALA A 116 -9.63 0.33 16.63
CA ALA A 116 -10.83 0.88 17.25
C ALA A 116 -10.98 0.48 18.73
N ASN A 117 -10.72 -0.79 19.05
CA ASN A 117 -10.75 -1.28 20.43
C ASN A 117 -9.66 -0.64 21.30
N ASP A 118 -8.45 -0.48 20.78
CA ASP A 118 -7.36 0.15 21.52
C ASP A 118 -7.66 1.64 21.77
N VAL A 119 -8.16 2.36 20.76
CA VAL A 119 -8.66 3.73 20.88
C VAL A 119 -9.77 3.85 21.93
N LEU A 120 -10.72 2.91 22.00
CA LEU A 120 -11.75 2.94 23.03
C LEU A 120 -11.17 2.76 24.44
N SER A 121 -10.12 1.95 24.58
CA SER A 121 -9.49 1.66 25.88
C SER A 121 -8.50 2.73 26.34
N GLN A 122 -7.78 3.35 25.41
CA GLN A 122 -6.69 4.30 25.67
C GLN A 122 -7.01 5.73 25.25
N ALA A 123 -8.19 5.99 24.67
CA ALA A 123 -8.59 7.26 24.06
C ALA A 123 -7.52 7.78 23.05
N THR A 124 -7.26 9.08 23.07
CA THR A 124 -6.43 9.81 22.09
C THR A 124 -4.94 9.81 22.40
N PHE A 125 -4.47 8.94 23.30
CA PHE A 125 -3.12 9.04 23.88
C PHE A 125 -2.01 8.29 23.12
N GLN A 126 -2.35 7.62 22.02
CA GLN A 126 -1.42 6.74 21.31
C GLN A 126 -1.37 7.00 19.80
N ASN A 127 -0.18 6.78 19.25
CA ASN A 127 0.08 6.72 17.81
C ASN A 127 0.10 5.26 17.37
N TYR A 128 -0.37 5.03 16.15
CA TYR A 128 -0.50 3.72 15.54
C TYR A 128 0.32 3.69 14.26
N LEU A 129 1.21 2.71 14.17
CA LEU A 129 1.90 2.36 12.94
C LEU A 129 1.34 1.05 12.42
N ILE A 130 0.82 1.08 11.21
CA ILE A 130 0.24 -0.07 10.50
C ILE A 130 1.18 -0.42 9.35
N GLU A 131 1.85 -1.57 9.49
CA GLU A 131 2.78 -2.10 8.50
C GLU A 131 2.08 -3.10 7.59
N HIS A 132 1.49 -2.64 6.49
CA HIS A 132 0.80 -3.51 5.54
C HIS A 132 1.52 -3.52 4.20
N SER A 133 1.76 -4.70 3.65
CA SER A 133 2.47 -4.87 2.38
C SER A 133 1.90 -3.99 1.26
N ALA A 134 2.73 -3.60 0.29
CA ALA A 134 2.23 -2.96 -0.92
C ALA A 134 1.19 -3.86 -1.62
N GLY A 135 0.12 -3.27 -2.18
CA GLY A 135 -0.94 -4.04 -2.83
C GLY A 135 -1.89 -4.82 -1.90
N SER A 136 -1.74 -4.69 -0.57
CA SER A 136 -2.61 -5.36 0.42
C SER A 136 -4.04 -4.78 0.51
N GLY A 137 -4.30 -3.65 -0.15
CA GLY A 137 -5.59 -2.94 -0.10
C GLY A 137 -5.68 -1.90 1.02
N LYS A 138 -4.56 -1.24 1.38
CA LYS A 138 -4.50 -0.22 2.45
C LYS A 138 -5.55 0.89 2.32
N SER A 139 -5.85 1.35 1.11
CA SER A 139 -6.88 2.36 0.85
C SER A 139 -8.25 2.00 1.45
N ASN A 140 -8.68 0.74 1.32
CA ASN A 140 -9.94 0.27 1.92
C ASN A 140 -9.82 0.24 3.45
N THR A 141 -8.68 -0.22 3.98
CA THR A 141 -8.43 -0.23 5.44
C THR A 141 -8.44 1.18 6.03
N ILE A 142 -7.87 2.17 5.33
CA ILE A 142 -7.90 3.58 5.69
C ILE A 142 -9.32 4.13 5.68
N ALA A 143 -10.10 3.84 4.64
CA ALA A 143 -11.49 4.27 4.53
C ALA A 143 -12.36 3.68 5.66
N TRP A 144 -12.26 2.37 5.91
CA TRP A 144 -13.00 1.70 7.00
C TRP A 144 -12.54 2.19 8.38
N LEU A 145 -11.24 2.43 8.58
CA LEU A 145 -10.75 3.01 9.81
C LEU A 145 -11.31 4.42 10.02
N ALA A 146 -11.24 5.30 9.02
CA ALA A 146 -11.77 6.65 9.12
C ALA A 146 -13.25 6.67 9.48
N PHE A 147 -14.04 5.79 8.85
CA PHE A 147 -15.45 5.59 9.16
C PHE A 147 -15.68 5.07 10.59
N GLN A 148 -14.91 4.08 11.03
CA GLN A 148 -15.03 3.58 12.40
C GLN A 148 -14.68 4.68 13.42
N LEU A 149 -13.59 5.42 13.20
CA LEU A 149 -13.18 6.53 14.07
C LEU A 149 -14.23 7.65 14.16
N THR A 150 -15.02 7.91 13.11
CA THR A 150 -16.16 8.86 13.19
C THR A 150 -17.28 8.40 14.10
N ASN A 151 -17.39 7.09 14.37
CA ASN A 151 -18.48 6.47 15.12
C ASN A 151 -18.05 5.99 16.51
N LEU A 152 -16.83 6.30 16.95
CA LEU A 152 -16.38 5.97 18.30
C LEU A 152 -16.84 7.02 19.30
N TYR A 153 -17.54 6.53 20.33
CA TYR A 153 -17.97 7.28 21.50
C TYR A 153 -17.36 6.67 22.75
N SER A 154 -16.95 7.50 23.69
CA SER A 154 -16.53 7.06 25.02
C SER A 154 -17.72 6.57 25.83
N ASN A 155 -17.46 5.95 26.98
CA ASN A 155 -18.51 5.50 27.91
C ASN A 155 -19.42 6.64 28.41
N ASP A 156 -18.97 7.90 28.32
CA ASP A 156 -19.73 9.09 28.70
C ASP A 156 -20.53 9.67 27.52
N ASP A 157 -20.71 8.90 26.44
CA ASP A 157 -21.39 9.29 25.20
C ASP A 157 -20.76 10.52 24.51
N LYS A 158 -19.45 10.71 24.72
CA LYS A 158 -18.67 11.76 24.07
C LYS A 158 -17.92 11.19 22.90
N LYS A 159 -18.05 11.84 21.76
CA LYS A 159 -17.30 11.48 20.56
C LYS A 159 -15.79 11.51 20.82
N ILE A 160 -15.07 10.46 20.40
CA ILE A 160 -13.62 10.38 20.60
C ILE A 160 -12.88 11.32 19.65
N TYR A 161 -13.29 11.36 18.37
CA TYR A 161 -12.71 12.24 17.35
C TYR A 161 -13.78 13.08 16.66
N ASN A 162 -13.61 14.40 16.68
CA ASN A 162 -14.45 15.31 15.90
C ASN A 162 -14.00 15.41 14.44
N LYS A 163 -12.68 15.39 14.22
CA LYS A 163 -12.06 15.67 12.93
C LYS A 163 -11.17 14.52 12.52
N ILE A 164 -11.51 13.83 11.44
CA ILE A 164 -10.66 12.78 10.87
C ILE A 164 -10.03 13.36 9.62
N ILE A 165 -8.70 13.35 9.53
CA ILE A 165 -7.96 13.89 8.40
C ILE A 165 -7.23 12.72 7.73
N ILE A 166 -7.55 12.46 6.47
CA ILE A 166 -6.88 11.46 5.64
C ILE A 166 -5.91 12.18 4.71
N MET A 167 -4.64 11.81 4.79
CA MET A 167 -3.57 12.38 3.98
C MET A 167 -3.00 11.30 3.07
N ASN A 168 -2.98 11.61 1.78
CA ASN A 168 -2.37 10.77 0.77
C ASN A 168 -1.20 11.51 0.10
N ASP A 169 -0.18 10.76 -0.30
CA ASP A 169 1.00 11.26 -1.01
C ASP A 169 0.72 11.61 -2.48
N ARG A 170 -0.38 11.10 -3.06
CA ARG A 170 -0.70 11.36 -4.47
C ARG A 170 -1.35 12.73 -4.68
N ARG A 171 -0.77 13.55 -5.56
CA ARG A 171 -1.37 14.81 -6.06
C ARG A 171 -2.77 14.59 -6.66
N VAL A 172 -2.99 13.42 -7.27
CA VAL A 172 -4.33 12.92 -7.57
C VAL A 172 -4.80 12.18 -6.33
N LEU A 173 -5.71 12.80 -5.57
CA LEU A 173 -6.30 12.18 -4.39
C LEU A 173 -6.73 10.74 -4.73
N ASP A 174 -6.48 9.82 -3.80
CA ASP A 174 -6.82 8.43 -4.00
C ASP A 174 -8.34 8.25 -4.12
N ASN A 175 -8.78 8.09 -5.37
CA ASN A 175 -10.18 7.90 -5.73
C ASN A 175 -10.77 6.72 -4.96
N GLN A 176 -9.99 5.66 -4.73
CA GLN A 176 -10.47 4.44 -4.08
C GLN A 176 -10.90 4.68 -2.63
N THR A 177 -10.09 5.42 -1.85
CA THR A 177 -10.44 5.76 -0.46
C THR A 177 -11.72 6.60 -0.41
N ARG A 178 -11.85 7.58 -1.30
CA ARG A 178 -13.03 8.44 -1.41
C ARG A 178 -14.28 7.64 -1.85
N ASP A 179 -14.16 6.80 -2.85
CA ASP A 179 -15.27 5.99 -3.38
C ASP A 179 -15.74 4.97 -2.34
N THR A 180 -14.82 4.45 -1.53
CA THR A 180 -15.19 3.60 -0.40
C THR A 180 -15.97 4.39 0.64
N LEU A 181 -15.49 5.57 1.05
CA LEU A 181 -16.18 6.43 2.03
C LEU A 181 -17.54 6.94 1.53
N SER A 182 -17.67 7.28 0.24
CA SER A 182 -18.94 7.73 -0.32
C SER A 182 -20.00 6.64 -0.31
N LYS A 183 -19.61 5.37 -0.49
CA LYS A 183 -20.50 4.21 -0.36
C LYS A 183 -20.97 4.01 1.08
N LEU A 184 -20.09 4.24 2.06
CA LEU A 184 -20.44 4.18 3.49
C LEU A 184 -21.38 5.31 3.92
N LYS A 185 -21.31 6.48 3.28
CA LYS A 185 -22.19 7.64 3.53
C LYS A 185 -23.67 7.36 3.28
N TYR A 186 -24.04 6.36 2.48
CA TYR A 186 -25.47 6.03 2.32
C TYR A 186 -26.07 5.38 3.57
N SER A 187 -25.23 4.85 4.46
CA SER A 187 -25.67 4.26 5.74
C SER A 187 -25.71 5.27 6.90
N GLU A 188 -24.95 6.37 6.81
CA GLU A 188 -24.80 7.37 7.87
C GLU A 188 -24.55 8.77 7.26
N ASN A 189 -25.08 9.84 7.86
CA ASN A 189 -24.93 11.23 7.41
C ASN A 189 -23.48 11.77 7.56
N LEU A 190 -22.48 11.11 6.96
CA LEU A 190 -21.07 11.47 7.02
C LEU A 190 -20.81 12.76 6.24
N ASN A 191 -20.21 13.74 6.93
CA ASN A 191 -19.72 14.97 6.33
C ASN A 191 -18.29 14.78 5.82
N ILE A 192 -18.16 14.38 4.55
CA ILE A 192 -16.85 14.21 3.89
C ILE A 192 -16.54 15.49 3.12
N LYS A 193 -15.38 16.09 3.41
CA LYS A 193 -14.87 17.30 2.76
C LYS A 193 -13.58 17.00 2.03
N GLU A 194 -13.45 17.52 0.81
CA GLU A 194 -12.21 17.46 0.05
C GLU A 194 -11.51 18.82 0.11
N ALA A 195 -10.26 18.83 0.57
CA ALA A 195 -9.48 20.06 0.71
C ALA A 195 -8.38 20.12 -0.37
N LYS A 196 -8.71 20.72 -1.51
CA LYS A 196 -7.80 20.88 -2.66
C LYS A 196 -6.78 22.00 -2.45
N ASN A 197 -7.11 23.00 -1.64
CA ASN A 197 -6.21 24.11 -1.28
C ASN A 197 -6.21 24.37 0.24
N ARG A 198 -5.30 25.26 0.68
CA ARG A 198 -5.13 25.61 2.10
C ARG A 198 -6.39 26.25 2.70
N THR A 199 -7.08 27.11 1.96
CA THR A 199 -8.32 27.77 2.42
C THR A 199 -9.42 26.75 2.72
N GLN A 200 -9.69 25.83 1.80
CA GLN A 200 -10.68 24.75 2.00
C GLN A 200 -10.34 23.86 3.19
N LEU A 201 -9.05 23.60 3.41
CA LEU A 201 -8.57 22.84 4.56
C LEU A 201 -8.88 23.60 5.86
N ALA A 202 -8.51 24.89 5.95
CA ALA A 202 -8.79 25.72 7.11
C ALA A 202 -10.29 25.81 7.42
N ASP A 203 -11.12 26.04 6.41
CA ASP A 203 -12.58 26.10 6.55
C ASP A 203 -13.16 24.77 7.07
N ALA A 204 -12.62 23.65 6.59
CA ALA A 204 -13.03 22.32 7.06
C ALA A 204 -12.66 22.09 8.53
N LEU A 205 -11.46 22.51 8.94
CA LEU A 205 -10.96 22.40 10.32
C LEU A 205 -11.74 23.31 11.29
N LYS A 206 -12.07 24.54 10.90
CA LYS A 206 -12.79 25.52 11.73
C LYS A 206 -14.28 25.23 11.89
N SER A 207 -14.87 24.51 10.94
CA SER A 207 -16.29 24.14 10.96
C SER A 207 -16.66 23.43 12.25
N SER A 208 -17.81 23.75 12.86
CA SER A 208 -18.28 23.08 14.08
C SER A 208 -18.78 21.66 13.85
N ALA A 209 -19.10 21.30 12.61
CA ALA A 209 -19.56 19.96 12.28
C ALA A 209 -18.39 18.96 12.27
N ASP A 210 -18.60 17.79 12.86
CA ASP A 210 -17.69 16.67 12.67
C ASP A 210 -17.54 16.36 11.18
N CYS A 211 -16.33 16.00 10.75
CA CYS A 211 -16.09 15.71 9.35
C CYS A 211 -14.86 14.83 9.12
N ILE A 212 -14.88 14.12 7.99
CA ILE A 212 -13.71 13.50 7.39
C ILE A 212 -13.16 14.47 6.34
N VAL A 213 -11.90 14.87 6.46
CA VAL A 213 -11.22 15.75 5.51
C VAL A 213 -10.18 14.95 4.74
N ILE A 214 -10.31 14.88 3.42
CA ILE A 214 -9.32 14.22 2.56
C ILE A 214 -8.44 15.28 1.93
N THR A 215 -7.12 15.13 2.07
CA THR A 215 -6.14 16.08 1.55
C THR A 215 -4.80 15.42 1.21
N THR A 216 -3.84 16.22 0.75
CA THR A 216 -2.51 15.76 0.34
C THR A 216 -1.50 15.90 1.47
N LEU A 217 -0.50 15.01 1.52
CA LEU A 217 0.55 15.01 2.56
C LEU A 217 1.36 16.32 2.59
N GLN A 218 1.54 16.97 1.43
CA GLN A 218 2.21 18.27 1.32
C GLN A 218 1.60 19.39 2.17
N LYS A 219 0.31 19.28 2.52
CA LYS A 219 -0.39 20.26 3.35
C LYS A 219 -0.29 19.95 4.84
N PHE A 220 0.45 18.91 5.23
CA PHE A 220 0.61 18.51 6.63
C PHE A 220 1.08 19.67 7.52
N PRO A 221 2.18 20.40 7.22
CA PRO A 221 2.65 21.46 8.13
C PRO A 221 1.59 22.55 8.37
N TYR A 222 0.80 22.86 7.34
CA TYR A 222 -0.26 23.86 7.38
C TYR A 222 -1.42 23.44 8.30
N ILE A 223 -1.74 22.15 8.38
CA ILE A 223 -2.77 21.64 9.31
C ILE A 223 -2.39 21.98 10.75
N PHE A 224 -1.13 21.77 11.13
CA PHE A 224 -0.64 22.05 12.48
C PHE A 224 -0.67 23.53 12.77
N ASP A 225 -0.14 24.34 11.86
CA ASP A 225 -0.11 25.80 12.04
C ASP A 225 -1.52 26.35 12.25
N GLU A 226 -2.51 25.84 11.51
CA GLU A 226 -3.90 26.25 11.66
C GLU A 226 -4.51 25.75 12.98
N ILE A 227 -4.27 24.49 13.38
CA ILE A 227 -4.76 23.94 14.66
C ILE A 227 -4.19 24.73 15.85
N GLU A 228 -2.91 25.09 15.82
CA GLU A 228 -2.25 25.84 16.89
C GLU A 228 -2.71 27.30 16.91
N LYS A 229 -2.66 27.98 15.75
CA LYS A 229 -3.04 29.39 15.60
C LYS A 229 -4.46 29.67 16.07
N GLU A 230 -5.39 28.79 15.73
CA GLU A 230 -6.82 28.93 16.04
C GLU A 230 -7.23 28.19 17.33
N LYS A 231 -6.26 27.60 18.03
CA LYS A 231 -6.45 26.81 19.25
C LYS A 231 -7.53 25.72 19.09
N LEU A 232 -7.58 25.11 17.91
CA LEU A 232 -8.62 24.11 17.59
C LEU A 232 -8.48 22.86 18.45
N SER A 233 -7.26 22.53 18.89
CA SER A 233 -7.02 21.43 19.82
C SER A 233 -7.65 21.65 21.19
N GLU A 234 -8.01 22.87 21.59
CA GLU A 234 -8.76 23.12 22.83
C GLU A 234 -10.27 22.79 22.67
N LYS A 235 -10.76 22.72 21.43
CA LYS A 235 -12.19 22.57 21.10
C LYS A 235 -12.55 21.21 20.52
N TYR A 236 -11.62 20.61 19.78
CA TYR A 236 -11.85 19.41 18.99
C TYR A 236 -10.72 18.40 19.18
N THR A 237 -11.07 17.13 19.00
CA THR A 237 -10.12 16.03 18.90
C THR A 237 -9.93 15.60 17.45
N PHE A 238 -8.70 15.23 17.10
CA PHE A 238 -8.26 14.97 15.73
C PHE A 238 -7.67 13.57 15.59
N ALA A 239 -8.10 12.85 14.55
CA ALA A 239 -7.45 11.63 14.07
C ALA A 239 -6.78 11.93 12.74
N ILE A 240 -5.46 11.74 12.66
CA ILE A 240 -4.67 12.01 11.47
C ILE A 240 -4.22 10.67 10.88
N ILE A 241 -4.79 10.29 9.75
CA ILE A 241 -4.46 9.05 9.03
C ILE A 241 -3.54 9.42 7.86
N ALA A 242 -2.34 8.85 7.82
CA ALA A 242 -1.35 9.11 6.78
C ALA A 242 -1.04 7.83 6.02
N ASP A 243 -1.24 7.83 4.70
CA ASP A 243 -0.74 6.76 3.82
C ASP A 243 0.72 7.04 3.42
N GLU A 244 1.53 5.98 3.36
CA GLU A 244 2.97 6.00 3.07
C GLU A 244 3.81 6.92 3.96
N ALA A 245 3.62 6.81 5.29
CA ALA A 245 4.36 7.55 6.32
C ALA A 245 5.89 7.27 6.39
N HIS A 246 6.46 6.61 5.37
CA HIS A 246 7.90 6.31 5.23
C HIS A 246 8.61 7.24 4.23
N GLN A 247 7.87 7.93 3.36
CA GLN A 247 8.46 8.86 2.38
C GLN A 247 8.82 10.23 2.99
N SER A 248 8.43 10.47 4.24
CA SER A 248 8.61 11.76 4.92
C SER A 248 10.00 12.00 5.50
N GLN A 249 11.01 11.17 5.23
CA GLN A 249 12.37 11.37 5.75
C GLN A 249 13.43 10.78 4.81
N GLY A 250 14.16 11.64 4.10
CA GLY A 250 15.41 11.27 3.45
C GLY A 250 15.97 12.32 2.51
N GLY A 251 16.90 13.16 2.99
CA GLY A 251 17.57 14.12 2.11
C GLY A 251 18.68 15.01 2.69
N GLU A 252 19.54 14.56 3.62
CA GLU A 252 20.78 15.32 3.98
C GLU A 252 21.64 15.68 2.74
N THR A 253 21.46 14.99 1.61
CA THR A 253 22.19 15.23 0.36
C THR A 253 21.62 16.37 -0.51
N GLY A 254 20.44 16.91 -0.18
CA GLY A 254 19.78 17.97 -0.96
C GLY A 254 20.29 19.38 -0.68
N LYS A 255 20.69 19.65 0.58
CA LYS A 255 21.16 20.98 1.03
C LYS A 255 22.42 21.43 0.28
N GLY A 256 23.41 20.54 0.14
CA GLY A 256 24.68 20.86 -0.54
C GLY A 256 24.59 21.12 -2.05
N ILE A 257 23.48 20.74 -2.71
CA ILE A 257 23.27 20.95 -4.14
C ILE A 257 22.51 22.26 -4.40
N ARG A 258 21.64 22.70 -3.47
CA ARG A 258 20.91 23.97 -3.57
C ARG A 258 21.82 25.19 -3.34
N ASP A 259 22.69 25.12 -2.32
CA ASP A 259 23.66 26.18 -2.03
C ASP A 259 24.66 26.39 -3.19
N ALA A 260 24.90 25.35 -3.98
CA ALA A 260 25.78 25.42 -5.15
C ALA A 260 25.10 25.99 -6.41
N LEU A 261 23.76 26.14 -6.43
CA LEU A 261 22.99 26.48 -7.63
C LEU A 261 22.25 27.83 -7.57
N GLY A 262 22.23 28.54 -6.45
CA GLY A 262 21.81 29.94 -6.35
C GLY A 262 20.47 30.26 -7.02
N LEU A 263 19.42 29.51 -6.68
CA LEU A 263 18.06 29.74 -7.19
C LEU A 263 17.28 30.61 -6.18
N ASP A 264 16.93 31.83 -6.60
CA ASP A 264 16.19 32.83 -5.82
C ASP A 264 14.71 32.44 -5.54
N GLU A 265 14.16 33.04 -4.47
CA GLU A 265 13.00 32.61 -3.67
C GLU A 265 11.57 32.88 -4.23
N ASP A 266 11.38 33.34 -5.46
CA ASP A 266 10.03 33.77 -5.94
C ASP A 266 9.39 32.84 -6.99
N GLY A 267 9.23 31.57 -6.62
CA GLY A 267 8.39 30.64 -7.37
C GLY A 267 7.82 29.60 -6.42
N ASP A 268 6.53 29.27 -6.60
CA ASP A 268 5.75 28.23 -5.90
C ASP A 268 6.38 26.83 -6.12
N THR A 269 7.58 26.68 -5.57
CA THR A 269 8.42 25.51 -5.60
C THR A 269 8.08 24.75 -4.33
N ASP A 270 7.18 23.78 -4.50
CA ASP A 270 6.91 22.69 -3.57
C ASP A 270 8.23 21.98 -3.22
N ASP A 271 8.95 22.53 -2.25
CA ASP A 271 10.15 21.95 -1.69
C ASP A 271 9.75 20.84 -0.72
N ASN A 272 9.77 19.62 -1.28
CA ASN A 272 9.23 18.41 -0.66
C ASN A 272 10.02 17.97 0.59
N ASP A 273 11.30 18.32 0.72
CA ASP A 273 12.17 17.78 1.77
C ASP A 273 12.07 18.57 3.09
N GLU A 274 11.98 19.90 3.04
CA GLU A 274 11.89 20.75 4.25
C GLU A 274 10.52 20.66 4.93
N ALA A 275 9.44 20.61 4.14
CA ALA A 275 8.08 20.43 4.66
C ALA A 275 7.90 19.08 5.37
N GLN A 276 8.65 18.06 4.95
CA GLN A 276 8.61 16.71 5.51
C GLN A 276 9.44 16.57 6.80
N GLU A 277 10.57 17.27 6.90
CA GLU A 277 11.36 17.37 8.14
C GLU A 277 10.57 18.09 9.24
N GLN A 278 9.96 19.23 8.91
CA GLN A 278 9.05 19.96 9.82
C GLN A 278 7.84 19.10 10.25
N THR A 279 7.36 18.21 9.39
CA THR A 279 6.25 17.31 9.70
C THR A 279 6.61 16.36 10.84
N ALA A 280 7.78 15.70 10.78
CA ALA A 280 8.22 14.77 11.82
C ALA A 280 8.48 15.47 13.16
N GLU A 281 9.09 16.66 13.13
CA GLU A 281 9.30 17.48 14.32
C GLU A 281 7.97 17.89 14.96
N LYS A 282 7.00 18.38 14.18
CA LYS A 282 5.67 18.75 14.68
C LYS A 282 4.92 17.55 15.24
N ILE A 283 5.08 16.34 14.67
CA ILE A 283 4.51 15.10 15.25
C ILE A 283 5.15 14.78 16.60
N ALA A 284 6.48 14.87 16.70
CA ALA A 284 7.20 14.60 17.94
C ALA A 284 6.89 15.62 19.05
N GLN A 285 6.64 16.88 18.66
CA GLN A 285 6.28 17.99 19.54
C GLN A 285 4.79 18.00 19.93
N SER A 286 3.90 17.57 19.03
CA SER A 286 2.45 17.43 19.26
C SER A 286 2.11 16.20 20.11
N LYS A 287 2.69 16.12 21.31
CA LYS A 287 2.16 15.30 22.41
C LYS A 287 0.92 15.93 23.04
N SER A 288 0.12 16.65 22.25
CA SER A 288 -1.14 17.20 22.70
C SER A 288 -2.13 16.06 22.86
N ARG A 289 -2.84 16.02 24.00
CA ARG A 289 -3.79 14.93 24.33
C ARG A 289 -4.93 14.76 23.33
N ASN A 290 -5.06 15.62 22.33
CA ASN A 290 -6.25 15.74 21.49
C ASN A 290 -5.98 15.40 20.02
N ILE A 291 -4.79 14.89 19.68
CA ILE A 291 -4.43 14.46 18.33
C ILE A 291 -3.86 13.04 18.39
N SER A 292 -4.35 12.14 17.53
CA SER A 292 -3.82 10.79 17.39
C SER A 292 -3.46 10.49 15.94
N TYR A 293 -2.36 9.76 15.76
CA TYR A 293 -1.81 9.48 14.44
C TYR A 293 -1.96 8.01 14.06
N PHE A 294 -2.36 7.77 12.82
CA PHE A 294 -2.52 6.45 12.22
C PHE A 294 -1.70 6.40 10.92
N ALA A 295 -0.46 5.93 11.04
CA ALA A 295 0.49 5.88 9.95
C ALA A 295 0.44 4.52 9.26
N PHE A 296 0.11 4.49 7.97
CA PHE A 296 0.17 3.30 7.13
C PHE A 296 1.46 3.31 6.31
N THR A 297 2.14 2.17 6.22
CA THR A 297 3.34 2.01 5.40
C THR A 297 3.59 0.54 5.07
N ALA A 298 4.24 0.27 3.94
CA ALA A 298 4.69 -1.10 3.63
C ALA A 298 6.11 -1.40 4.16
N THR A 299 6.90 -0.37 4.41
CA THR A 299 8.32 -0.48 4.75
C THR A 299 8.68 0.61 5.78
N PRO A 300 8.35 0.42 7.07
CA PRO A 300 8.67 1.41 8.08
C PRO A 300 10.19 1.53 8.24
N LYS A 301 10.70 2.77 8.23
CA LYS A 301 12.08 3.04 8.64
C LYS A 301 12.18 3.05 10.16
N PHE A 302 13.39 2.97 10.69
CA PHE A 302 13.64 3.02 12.13
C PHE A 302 13.04 4.28 12.76
N GLU A 303 13.17 5.43 12.12
CA GLU A 303 12.63 6.71 12.58
C GLU A 303 11.10 6.70 12.62
N THR A 304 10.45 6.11 11.60
CA THR A 304 9.00 5.92 11.56
C THR A 304 8.51 5.06 12.73
N LEU A 305 9.23 3.99 13.06
CA LEU A 305 8.96 3.16 14.23
C LEU A 305 9.15 3.95 15.53
N GLN A 306 10.17 4.80 15.62
CA GLN A 306 10.37 5.63 16.80
C GLN A 306 9.26 6.66 17.00
N LEU A 307 8.70 7.22 15.92
CA LEU A 307 7.63 8.22 15.99
C LEU A 307 6.24 7.59 16.25
N PHE A 308 5.88 6.56 15.48
CA PHE A 308 4.52 6.01 15.45
C PHE A 308 4.40 4.59 16.00
N GLY A 309 5.53 3.91 16.23
CA GLY A 309 5.53 2.54 16.72
C GLY A 309 5.06 2.44 18.17
N THR A 310 4.50 1.27 18.48
CA THR A 310 4.00 0.89 19.79
C THR A 310 5.14 0.28 20.61
N LYS A 311 5.28 0.73 21.87
CA LYS A 311 6.30 0.20 22.77
C LYS A 311 6.00 -1.25 23.13
N VAL A 312 6.99 -2.12 22.98
CA VAL A 312 6.90 -3.50 23.47
C VAL A 312 7.04 -3.49 24.99
N LYS A 313 6.14 -4.20 25.70
CA LYS A 313 6.20 -4.29 27.17
C LYS A 313 7.56 -4.84 27.61
N GLY A 314 8.26 -4.10 28.47
CA GLY A 314 9.59 -4.50 28.98
C GLY A 314 10.76 -4.23 28.03
N SER A 315 10.54 -3.55 26.91
CA SER A 315 11.60 -3.15 25.97
C SER A 315 11.53 -1.66 25.64
N THR A 316 12.66 -1.09 25.23
CA THR A 316 12.72 0.26 24.63
C THR A 316 12.37 0.24 23.15
N GLU A 317 12.26 -0.94 22.55
CA GLU A 317 11.93 -1.13 21.15
C GLU A 317 10.47 -0.74 20.87
N LYS A 318 10.27 -0.14 19.70
CA LYS A 318 8.97 0.19 19.15
C LYS A 318 8.75 -0.61 17.88
N VAL A 319 7.59 -1.25 17.80
CA VAL A 319 7.17 -2.09 16.67
C VAL A 319 5.90 -1.52 16.04
N ALA A 320 5.55 -1.99 14.84
CA ALA A 320 4.23 -1.70 14.29
C ALA A 320 3.13 -2.21 15.24
N PHE A 321 2.04 -1.47 15.34
CA PHE A 321 0.86 -1.88 16.09
C PHE A 321 0.15 -3.07 15.41
N HIS A 322 0.20 -3.09 14.07
CA HIS A 322 -0.36 -4.17 13.27
C HIS A 322 0.48 -4.39 12.02
N THR A 323 0.87 -5.65 11.76
CA THR A 323 1.65 -6.04 10.60
C THR A 323 0.90 -7.04 9.71
N TYR A 324 0.89 -6.77 8.41
CA TYR A 324 0.60 -7.71 7.34
C TYR A 324 1.81 -7.75 6.40
N SER A 325 2.66 -8.75 6.59
CA SER A 325 4.01 -8.76 6.03
C SER A 325 4.02 -9.03 4.52
N MET A 326 5.07 -8.59 3.82
CA MET A 326 5.29 -8.98 2.42
C MET A 326 5.44 -10.51 2.27
N CYS A 327 6.04 -11.18 3.25
CA CYS A 327 6.19 -12.64 3.22
C CYS A 327 4.83 -13.34 3.18
N GLN A 328 3.91 -12.93 4.06
CA GLN A 328 2.55 -13.44 4.09
C GLN A 328 1.84 -13.13 2.77
N ALA A 329 1.87 -11.88 2.31
CA ALA A 329 1.21 -11.47 1.07
C ALA A 329 1.71 -12.24 -0.18
N ILE A 330 3.01 -12.53 -0.25
CA ILE A 330 3.61 -13.32 -1.33
C ILE A 330 3.11 -14.77 -1.27
N LYS A 331 3.15 -15.39 -0.09
CA LYS A 331 2.82 -16.80 0.11
C LYS A 331 1.33 -17.08 -0.10
N GLU A 332 0.49 -16.14 0.33
CA GLU A 332 -0.94 -16.08 0.03
C GLU A 332 -1.26 -15.76 -1.44
N LYS A 333 -0.24 -15.50 -2.26
CA LYS A 333 -0.33 -15.17 -3.71
C LYS A 333 -1.09 -13.88 -4.00
N TYR A 334 -1.16 -12.96 -3.02
CA TYR A 334 -1.73 -11.63 -3.23
C TYR A 334 -0.80 -10.72 -4.02
N ILE A 335 0.51 -10.85 -3.78
CA ILE A 335 1.53 -10.16 -4.55
C ILE A 335 2.51 -11.17 -5.13
N LEU A 336 3.10 -10.82 -6.27
CA LEU A 336 4.12 -11.64 -6.90
C LEU A 336 5.43 -11.54 -6.11
N ASP A 337 6.12 -12.67 -5.97
CA ASP A 337 7.49 -12.68 -5.49
C ASP A 337 8.41 -12.12 -6.59
N VAL A 338 8.70 -10.83 -6.50
CA VAL A 338 9.60 -10.16 -7.45
C VAL A 338 11.05 -10.63 -7.32
N LEU A 339 11.42 -11.27 -6.21
CA LEU A 339 12.77 -11.76 -5.96
C LEU A 339 12.99 -13.18 -6.50
N GLN A 340 11.92 -13.95 -6.74
CA GLN A 340 12.00 -15.31 -7.28
C GLN A 340 12.78 -15.37 -8.61
N ASN A 341 12.67 -14.32 -9.42
CA ASN A 341 13.38 -14.19 -10.70
C ASN A 341 14.45 -13.10 -10.69
N TYR A 342 14.95 -12.72 -9.51
CA TYR A 342 16.02 -11.74 -9.40
C TYR A 342 17.31 -12.31 -9.98
N MET A 343 17.81 -11.67 -11.03
CA MET A 343 19.04 -12.07 -11.70
C MET A 343 19.95 -10.86 -11.85
N THR A 344 21.17 -10.98 -11.34
CA THR A 344 22.20 -9.97 -11.58
C THR A 344 22.74 -10.10 -13.00
N PHE A 345 23.25 -9.01 -13.56
CA PHE A 345 23.84 -9.02 -14.90
C PHE A 345 25.01 -10.02 -15.03
N SER A 346 25.79 -10.20 -13.96
CA SER A 346 26.87 -11.19 -13.89
C SER A 346 26.33 -12.62 -14.02
N GLN A 347 25.28 -12.95 -13.27
CA GLN A 347 24.62 -14.27 -13.32
C GLN A 347 23.99 -14.53 -14.69
N TYR A 348 23.31 -13.54 -15.28
CA TYR A 348 22.73 -13.67 -16.63
C TYR A 348 23.78 -14.07 -17.67
N TYR A 349 24.94 -13.43 -17.63
CA TYR A 349 26.01 -13.72 -18.59
C TYR A 349 26.63 -15.11 -18.35
N ASN A 350 26.90 -15.47 -17.09
CA ASN A 350 27.43 -16.78 -16.74
C ASN A 350 26.47 -17.92 -17.18
N LEU A 351 25.17 -17.76 -16.98
CA LEU A 351 24.16 -18.72 -17.44
C LEU A 351 24.10 -18.82 -18.96
N LYS A 352 24.15 -17.68 -19.67
CA LYS A 352 24.17 -17.68 -21.14
C LYS A 352 25.41 -18.37 -21.68
N GLN A 353 26.54 -18.29 -20.99
CA GLN A 353 27.77 -19.02 -21.35
C GLN A 353 27.70 -20.51 -21.05
N LEU A 354 27.09 -20.93 -19.95
CA LEU A 354 26.86 -22.34 -19.61
C LEU A 354 25.93 -23.05 -20.62
N MET A 355 25.09 -22.31 -21.34
CA MET A 355 24.27 -22.82 -22.45
C MET A 355 25.07 -23.07 -23.73
N TYR A 356 26.30 -22.58 -23.82
CA TYR A 356 27.28 -22.99 -24.82
C TYR A 356 28.17 -24.07 -24.21
N ASP A 357 28.63 -25.02 -25.03
CA ASP A 357 29.53 -26.06 -24.56
C ASP A 357 30.84 -25.43 -24.03
N THR A 358 31.04 -25.47 -22.72
CA THR A 358 32.16 -24.82 -22.01
C THR A 358 33.24 -25.82 -21.62
N THR A 359 33.17 -27.07 -22.10
CA THR A 359 34.24 -28.06 -21.90
C THR A 359 35.56 -27.51 -22.45
N GLY A 360 36.49 -27.17 -21.56
CA GLY A 360 37.85 -26.72 -21.90
C GLY A 360 38.24 -25.31 -21.44
N TYR A 361 37.33 -24.52 -20.85
CA TYR A 361 37.67 -23.16 -20.35
C TYR A 361 37.72 -23.10 -18.82
N ASP A 362 38.75 -22.42 -18.28
CA ASP A 362 38.90 -22.17 -16.84
C ASP A 362 37.85 -21.15 -16.33
N PRO A 363 37.03 -21.48 -15.31
CA PRO A 363 36.03 -20.58 -14.74
C PRO A 363 36.57 -19.21 -14.30
N ALA A 364 37.83 -19.14 -13.86
CA ALA A 364 38.46 -17.89 -13.44
C ALA A 364 38.81 -16.97 -14.63
N SER A 365 39.15 -17.55 -15.78
CA SER A 365 39.38 -16.82 -17.03
C SER A 365 38.10 -16.19 -17.59
N ILE A 366 36.99 -16.92 -17.47
CA ILE A 366 35.65 -16.48 -17.86
C ILE A 366 35.19 -15.30 -17.00
N THR A 367 35.27 -15.45 -15.68
CA THR A 367 34.89 -14.40 -14.72
C THR A 367 35.72 -13.13 -14.92
N ARG A 368 37.01 -13.27 -15.25
CA ARG A 368 37.89 -12.15 -15.61
C ARG A 368 37.48 -11.48 -16.91
N ALA A 369 37.11 -12.23 -17.95
CA ALA A 369 36.65 -11.66 -19.22
C ALA A 369 35.33 -10.88 -19.06
N VAL A 370 34.38 -11.42 -18.27
CA VAL A 370 33.13 -10.74 -17.90
C VAL A 370 33.40 -9.47 -17.12
N GLY A 371 34.25 -9.56 -16.09
CA GLY A 371 34.67 -8.40 -15.29
C GLY A 371 35.32 -7.31 -16.14
N LYS A 372 36.19 -7.68 -17.09
CA LYS A 372 36.87 -6.74 -18.00
C LYS A 372 35.89 -6.09 -18.98
N LEU A 373 34.93 -6.85 -19.51
CA LEU A 373 33.91 -6.36 -20.46
C LEU A 373 32.91 -5.39 -19.81
N VAL A 374 32.62 -5.59 -18.51
CA VAL A 374 31.73 -4.76 -17.68
C VAL A 374 32.45 -3.52 -17.11
N ALA A 375 33.79 -3.56 -16.97
CA ALA A 375 34.60 -2.50 -16.38
C ALA A 375 35.13 -1.44 -17.38
N THR A 376 35.19 -1.72 -18.68
CA THR A 376 35.54 -0.69 -19.68
C THR A 376 34.43 0.37 -19.77
N ASN A 377 34.74 1.59 -19.35
CA ASN A 377 33.80 2.69 -19.07
C ASN A 377 33.13 3.30 -20.32
N GLU A 378 33.67 3.08 -21.52
CA GLU A 378 33.09 3.59 -22.77
C GLU A 378 32.10 2.58 -23.37
N GLY A 379 30.84 2.99 -23.52
CA GLY A 379 29.78 2.17 -24.13
C GLY A 379 29.11 1.15 -23.21
N ARG A 380 29.48 1.08 -21.91
CA ARG A 380 28.83 0.22 -20.91
C ARG A 380 27.31 0.43 -20.88
N VAL A 381 26.86 1.68 -20.81
CA VAL A 381 25.43 2.03 -20.80
C VAL A 381 24.74 1.55 -22.07
N SER A 382 25.38 1.73 -23.25
CA SER A 382 24.85 1.22 -24.52
C SER A 382 24.65 -0.29 -24.51
N ARG A 383 25.65 -1.05 -24.05
CA ARG A 383 25.57 -2.53 -23.99
C ARG A 383 24.50 -3.01 -23.02
N ILE A 384 24.40 -2.38 -21.84
CA ILE A 384 23.36 -2.71 -20.85
C ILE A 384 21.97 -2.41 -21.45
N CYS A 385 21.80 -1.23 -22.05
CA CYS A 385 20.55 -0.85 -22.70
C CYS A 385 20.17 -1.77 -23.85
N GLU A 386 21.12 -2.21 -24.67
CA GLU A 386 20.87 -3.18 -25.75
C GLU A 386 20.31 -4.50 -25.19
N LYS A 387 20.88 -4.99 -24.09
CA LYS A 387 20.40 -6.21 -23.43
C LYS A 387 19.06 -6.04 -22.74
N ILE A 388 18.81 -4.90 -22.10
CA ILE A 388 17.49 -4.57 -21.56
C ILE A 388 16.44 -4.63 -22.67
N VAL A 389 16.70 -4.00 -23.82
CA VAL A 389 15.76 -3.99 -24.96
C VAL A 389 15.58 -5.37 -25.57
N GLU A 390 16.66 -6.13 -25.79
CA GLU A 390 16.61 -7.52 -26.29
C GLU A 390 15.74 -8.38 -25.37
N HIS A 391 16.04 -8.40 -24.07
CA HIS A 391 15.28 -9.18 -23.09
C HIS A 391 13.81 -8.75 -23.03
N TYR A 392 13.52 -7.44 -23.02
CA TYR A 392 12.16 -6.93 -22.99
C TYR A 392 11.36 -7.32 -24.25
N MET A 393 11.96 -7.23 -25.43
CA MET A 393 11.30 -7.62 -26.68
C MET A 393 11.12 -9.14 -26.79
N GLU A 394 12.05 -9.94 -26.29
CA GLU A 394 11.93 -11.40 -26.37
C GLU A 394 10.95 -11.97 -25.33
N HIS A 395 10.91 -11.39 -24.13
CA HIS A 395 10.16 -11.94 -22.99
C HIS A 395 9.18 -10.93 -22.40
N GLY A 396 9.68 -9.73 -22.05
CA GLY A 396 8.94 -8.75 -21.25
C GLY A 396 7.61 -8.30 -21.86
N GLN A 397 7.57 -7.97 -23.15
CA GLN A 397 6.38 -7.45 -23.81
C GLN A 397 5.23 -8.47 -23.89
N TYR A 398 5.53 -9.77 -23.86
CA TYR A 398 4.52 -10.83 -23.92
C TYR A 398 3.93 -11.18 -22.54
N THR A 399 4.52 -10.66 -21.46
CA THR A 399 3.97 -10.81 -20.11
C THR A 399 2.66 -10.02 -19.96
N ILE A 400 1.87 -10.36 -18.94
CA ILE A 400 0.60 -9.67 -18.63
C ILE A 400 -0.32 -9.59 -19.87
N GLN A 401 -0.53 -10.73 -20.53
CA GLN A 401 -1.38 -10.84 -21.72
C GLN A 401 -0.98 -9.87 -22.85
N GLY A 402 0.33 -9.60 -23.01
CA GLY A 402 0.83 -8.68 -24.04
C GLY A 402 0.92 -7.21 -23.60
N HIS A 403 0.58 -6.91 -22.34
CA HIS A 403 0.63 -5.55 -21.77
C HIS A 403 1.78 -5.34 -20.79
N GLY A 404 2.79 -6.23 -20.82
CA GLY A 404 3.99 -6.12 -19.99
C GLY A 404 4.67 -4.76 -20.14
N LYS A 405 5.11 -4.19 -19.03
CA LYS A 405 5.88 -2.93 -18.97
C LYS A 405 7.17 -3.15 -18.20
N ALA A 406 8.19 -2.35 -18.48
CA ALA A 406 9.46 -2.38 -17.78
C ALA A 406 9.84 -1.01 -17.24
N MET A 407 10.53 -0.99 -16.10
CA MET A 407 11.09 0.20 -15.48
C MET A 407 12.60 0.03 -15.32
N VAL A 408 13.35 1.10 -15.61
CA VAL A 408 14.81 1.14 -15.40
C VAL A 408 15.10 2.15 -14.31
N VAL A 409 15.57 1.66 -13.16
CA VAL A 409 15.97 2.48 -12.01
C VAL A 409 17.48 2.70 -12.06
N THR A 410 17.93 3.94 -11.85
CA THR A 410 19.35 4.33 -11.93
C THR A 410 19.76 5.08 -10.67
N SER A 411 21.07 5.17 -10.43
CA SER A 411 21.63 5.80 -9.22
C SER A 411 21.47 7.33 -9.13
N GLY A 412 21.01 8.00 -10.20
CA GLY A 412 20.78 9.45 -10.17
C GLY A 412 20.31 10.03 -11.50
N ARG A 413 19.92 11.32 -11.49
CA ARG A 413 19.31 12.01 -12.63
C ARG A 413 20.16 11.96 -13.90
N LYS A 414 21.49 12.17 -13.78
CA LYS A 414 22.42 12.11 -14.92
C LYS A 414 22.40 10.74 -15.60
N ALA A 415 22.48 9.66 -14.82
CA ALA A 415 22.39 8.29 -15.33
C ALA A 415 21.01 8.01 -15.94
N ALA A 416 19.92 8.47 -15.32
CA ALA A 416 18.57 8.30 -15.85
C ALA A 416 18.43 8.91 -17.26
N VAL A 417 18.93 10.13 -17.47
CA VAL A 417 18.91 10.81 -18.78
C VAL A 417 19.75 10.03 -19.81
N GLU A 418 20.93 9.57 -19.41
CA GLU A 418 21.83 8.80 -20.28
C GLU A 418 21.20 7.48 -20.73
N TYR A 419 20.68 6.69 -19.79
CA TYR A 419 19.97 5.44 -20.07
C TYR A 419 18.73 5.69 -20.94
N CYS A 420 17.93 6.72 -20.63
CA CYS A 420 16.72 7.04 -21.37
C CYS A 420 17.02 7.39 -22.85
N ARG A 421 17.98 8.27 -23.10
CA ARG A 421 18.41 8.64 -24.46
C ARG A 421 18.92 7.41 -25.23
N THR A 422 19.73 6.59 -24.57
CA THR A 422 20.33 5.39 -25.16
C THR A 422 19.27 4.34 -25.51
N LEU A 423 18.35 4.04 -24.59
CA LEU A 423 17.22 3.14 -24.82
C LEU A 423 16.35 3.60 -25.99
N ARG A 424 15.96 4.89 -26.02
CA ARG A 424 15.17 5.46 -27.13
C ARG A 424 15.86 5.29 -28.48
N ASN A 425 17.17 5.53 -28.55
CA ASN A 425 17.94 5.36 -29.77
C ASN A 425 17.97 3.89 -30.23
N ILE A 426 18.13 2.95 -29.30
CA ILE A 426 18.14 1.50 -29.61
C ILE A 426 16.75 1.04 -30.08
N PHE A 427 15.68 1.44 -29.40
CA PHE A 427 14.31 1.13 -29.80
C PHE A 427 14.01 1.64 -31.21
N LYS A 428 14.36 2.91 -31.52
CA LYS A 428 14.20 3.46 -32.87
C LYS A 428 14.91 2.61 -33.93
N LYS A 429 16.17 2.21 -33.68
CA LYS A 429 16.94 1.37 -34.61
C LYS A 429 16.35 -0.04 -34.80
N LYS A 430 15.88 -0.68 -33.73
CA LYS A 430 15.28 -2.03 -33.81
C LYS A 430 13.88 -2.03 -34.46
N ILE A 431 13.05 -1.03 -34.18
CA ILE A 431 11.74 -0.86 -34.81
C ILE A 431 11.90 -0.61 -36.32
N PHE A 432 12.86 0.24 -36.73
CA PHE A 432 13.14 0.48 -38.17
C PHE A 432 13.66 -0.74 -38.93
N ARG A 433 14.34 -1.69 -38.25
CA ARG A 433 14.81 -2.94 -38.85
C ARG A 433 13.71 -4.01 -38.97
N SER A 434 12.68 -3.94 -38.14
CA SER A 434 11.57 -4.89 -38.15
C SER A 434 10.47 -4.44 -39.12
N LYS A 435 10.69 -4.68 -40.43
CA LYS A 435 9.71 -4.42 -41.50
C LYS A 435 8.38 -5.18 -41.36
N TYR A 436 8.26 -6.09 -40.38
CA TYR A 436 7.11 -6.99 -40.20
C TYR A 436 6.23 -6.67 -38.98
N TRP A 437 6.60 -5.71 -38.13
CA TRP A 437 5.82 -5.37 -36.92
C TRP A 437 4.61 -4.43 -37.16
N TRP A 438 4.53 -3.80 -38.34
CA TRP A 438 3.44 -2.87 -38.67
C TRP A 438 2.06 -3.55 -38.85
N ARG A 439 1.98 -4.89 -38.88
CA ARG A 439 0.71 -5.62 -39.07
C ARG A 439 0.00 -6.02 -37.77
N PHE A 440 0.57 -5.75 -36.59
CA PHE A 440 -0.03 -6.16 -35.30
C PHE A 440 -0.57 -5.01 -34.43
N LEU A 441 -0.47 -3.76 -34.89
CA LEU A 441 -1.02 -2.57 -34.21
C LEU A 441 -2.20 -1.94 -34.98
N ALA A 442 -2.77 -2.68 -35.93
CA ALA A 442 -4.01 -2.34 -36.61
C ALA A 442 -4.97 -3.54 -36.55
N MET A 443 -5.45 -3.85 -35.35
CA MET A 443 -6.78 -4.40 -35.11
C MET A 443 -7.25 -4.00 -33.72
#